data_AF-A0A1Y1JB50-F1
#
_entry.id   AF-A0A1Y1JB50-F1
#
_cell.length_a   1.000
_cell.length_b   1.000
_cell.length_c   1.000
_cell.angle_alpha   90.00
_cell.angle_beta   90.00
_cell.angle_gamma   90.00
#
_symmetry.space_group_name_H-M   'P 1'
#
loop_
_entity.id
_entity.type
_entity.pdbx_description
1 polymer ?
#
loop_
_entity_poly.entity_id
_entity_poly.type
_entity_poly.pdbx_seq_one_letter_code
_entity_poly.pdbx_strand_id
1 'polypeptide(L)'
;MSTCDSLGGNAENIQVTENEEIAKGSYQVEDSHYLRGVIQNERKPRDKNDGSASRSGTNDGSASRSGTNDGNPNPSETNDGSASRSGTNDGNPNPSETNDGNPNPSDMGQGDKNQEEKKKRGTTLDDDVNINKIIEKIAREDPKILTKIYSLMKNNNCLNFYPLLTPYHNIEKIVDILIEENYEHENTWCVHCNAQFICQLLYEGFIPVASKQKVCKIENYETKVVKECLLIPKIHFIRSCMHPREIHISKKVKKKCKLFYITIDKDFNGVMNGIVEKHGHNWLYPFVQKEFKNIYEKKVTYKNVHMHSVELWHNDNLVAGEIGCTVGSIYTSLTGFQRMSCAGTVQLCALAKLLEVQKFELWDLGMLLPYKKEIGSKEIPMKEFFKMHRTFKYHHADFRVPFEEKLNCSVLIKGGTGAVVDAVADAVADSVTDAVADSVADSVADSMADQ
;
A
#
# COMPACT_ATOMS: atom_id res chain seq x y z
N MET A 1 -6.78 22.40 57.74
CA MET A 1 -6.66 23.87 57.60
C MET A 1 -5.26 24.16 57.07
N SER A 2 -5.10 25.13 56.15
CA SER A 2 -3.85 25.71 55.61
C SER A 2 -2.57 24.87 55.48
N THR A 3 -2.16 24.69 54.21
CA THR A 3 -0.87 25.12 53.63
C THR A 3 0.42 25.09 54.46
N CYS A 4 1.47 24.47 53.89
CA CYS A 4 2.85 24.92 54.07
C CYS A 4 3.67 24.63 52.80
N ASP A 5 4.22 25.67 52.17
CA ASP A 5 5.18 25.56 51.07
C ASP A 5 6.62 25.44 51.59
N SER A 6 7.51 24.76 50.84
CA SER A 6 8.84 25.28 50.42
C SER A 6 9.83 24.19 49.96
N LEU A 7 10.08 24.16 48.65
CA LEU A 7 11.38 24.05 47.96
C LEU A 7 12.59 23.37 48.65
N GLY A 8 13.17 22.37 47.96
CA GLY A 8 14.58 21.97 48.13
C GLY A 8 14.92 20.58 47.58
N GLY A 9 15.63 20.47 46.45
CA GLY A 9 16.02 19.17 45.88
C GLY A 9 16.64 19.25 44.47
N ASN A 10 17.97 19.24 44.41
CA ASN A 10 18.83 19.38 43.22
C ASN A 10 18.37 18.63 41.96
N ALA A 11 18.49 19.29 40.80
CA ALA A 11 18.59 18.63 39.51
C ALA A 11 20.07 18.40 39.15
N GLU A 12 20.47 17.16 38.87
CA GLU A 12 21.78 16.85 38.28
C GLU A 12 21.67 16.74 36.76
N ASN A 13 22.66 17.31 36.06
CA ASN A 13 22.68 17.33 34.60
C ASN A 13 23.08 15.96 34.04
N ILE A 14 22.18 15.31 33.28
CA ILE A 14 22.56 14.26 32.33
C ILE A 14 22.59 14.89 30.93
N GLN A 15 23.78 15.05 30.37
CA GLN A 15 23.96 15.54 29.01
C GLN A 15 23.48 14.47 28.01
N VAL A 16 22.47 14.80 27.21
CA VAL A 16 22.04 13.97 26.08
C VAL A 16 22.94 14.32 24.89
N THR A 17 23.80 13.39 24.50
CA THR A 17 24.57 13.50 23.25
C THR A 17 23.69 13.14 22.07
N GLU A 18 23.40 14.12 21.20
CA GLU A 18 22.69 13.89 19.94
C GLU A 18 23.57 13.09 18.97
N ASN A 19 23.09 11.91 18.54
CA ASN A 19 23.71 11.11 17.49
C ASN A 19 22.73 10.99 16.30
N GLU A 20 22.84 11.90 15.34
CA GLU A 20 22.12 11.82 14.07
C GLU A 20 22.79 10.83 13.08
N GLU A 21 22.50 9.54 13.21
CA GLU A 21 22.84 8.58 12.13
C GLU A 21 21.85 8.70 10.95
N ILE A 22 22.11 9.70 10.09
CA ILE A 22 21.44 9.84 8.80
C ILE A 22 21.90 8.73 7.86
N ALA A 23 21.02 7.78 7.56
CA ALA A 23 21.25 6.70 6.60
C ALA A 23 21.42 7.23 5.16
N LYS A 24 22.66 7.54 4.78
CA LYS A 24 23.02 8.01 3.43
C LYS A 24 23.02 6.86 2.41
N GLY A 25 21.85 6.50 1.91
CA GLY A 25 21.73 5.66 0.72
C GLY A 25 22.13 6.43 -0.55
N SER A 26 23.37 6.27 -0.99
CA SER A 26 23.89 6.94 -2.20
C SER A 26 23.51 6.19 -3.48
N TYR A 27 22.37 6.54 -4.07
CA TYR A 27 22.08 6.17 -5.46
C TYR A 27 22.65 7.23 -6.41
N GLN A 28 23.53 6.79 -7.33
CA GLN A 28 23.90 7.57 -8.50
C GLN A 28 22.69 7.64 -9.44
N VAL A 29 22.41 8.83 -9.96
CA VAL A 29 21.40 9.03 -11.01
C VAL A 29 22.14 9.21 -12.32
N GLU A 30 22.07 8.22 -13.20
CA GLU A 30 22.48 8.39 -14.60
C GLU A 30 21.36 9.07 -15.39
N ASP A 31 21.71 9.96 -16.33
CA ASP A 31 20.76 10.86 -17.01
C ASP A 31 19.82 10.12 -17.98
N SER A 32 18.59 9.85 -17.53
CA SER A 32 17.50 9.35 -18.38
C SER A 32 16.72 10.52 -19.05
N HIS A 33 17.16 10.89 -20.25
CA HIS A 33 16.72 12.09 -20.97
C HIS A 33 15.35 11.96 -21.69
N TYR A 34 14.28 11.49 -21.02
CA TYR A 34 12.94 11.35 -21.64
C TYR A 34 11.75 11.73 -20.73
N LEU A 35 11.49 13.03 -20.55
CA LEU A 35 10.11 13.59 -20.48
C LEU A 35 10.09 15.13 -20.66
N ARG A 36 10.19 15.61 -21.91
CA ARG A 36 10.08 17.06 -22.22
C ARG A 36 9.26 17.27 -23.50
N GLY A 37 7.93 17.25 -23.37
CA GLY A 37 7.01 17.04 -24.50
C GLY A 37 5.72 17.86 -24.55
N VAL A 38 5.51 18.84 -23.65
CA VAL A 38 4.39 19.80 -23.74
C VAL A 38 4.92 21.20 -23.39
N ILE A 39 4.31 22.25 -23.97
CA ILE A 39 4.68 23.67 -23.86
C ILE A 39 6.01 24.05 -24.52
N GLN A 40 6.03 24.08 -25.86
CA GLN A 40 6.35 25.28 -26.65
C GLN A 40 6.08 25.00 -28.14
N ASN A 41 5.50 25.95 -28.86
CA ASN A 41 5.03 25.75 -30.24
C ASN A 41 5.08 27.05 -31.07
N GLU A 42 6.28 27.51 -31.41
CA GLU A 42 6.51 28.55 -32.43
C GLU A 42 7.51 28.06 -33.49
N ARG A 43 7.60 28.75 -34.63
CA ARG A 43 8.04 28.15 -35.91
C ARG A 43 9.23 28.87 -36.59
N LYS A 44 10.10 28.02 -37.18
CA LYS A 44 11.03 28.28 -38.32
C LYS A 44 12.27 29.18 -38.04
N PRO A 45 13.30 29.13 -38.92
CA PRO A 45 13.61 28.17 -39.99
C PRO A 45 14.95 27.42 -39.78
N ARG A 46 15.33 26.61 -40.77
CA ARG A 46 16.57 25.81 -40.83
C ARG A 46 17.78 26.67 -41.20
N ASP A 47 18.98 26.18 -40.92
CA ASP A 47 19.99 26.05 -41.98
C ASP A 47 20.87 24.79 -41.79
N LYS A 48 21.78 24.52 -42.73
CA LYS A 48 22.55 23.27 -42.86
C LYS A 48 24.04 23.44 -42.49
N ASN A 49 24.72 22.38 -42.02
CA ASN A 49 25.64 21.57 -42.85
C ASN A 49 26.43 20.50 -42.05
N ASP A 50 26.75 19.41 -42.76
CA ASP A 50 27.99 18.62 -42.80
C ASP A 50 28.90 18.54 -41.55
N GLY A 51 29.11 17.31 -41.06
CA GLY A 51 30.06 17.00 -39.99
C GLY A 51 31.44 16.55 -40.47
N SER A 52 32.27 16.12 -39.53
CA SER A 52 33.49 15.33 -39.77
C SER A 52 33.81 14.49 -38.52
N ALA A 53 34.74 13.53 -38.64
CA ALA A 53 35.06 12.55 -37.60
C ALA A 53 36.58 12.53 -37.29
N SER A 54 37.01 11.57 -36.44
CA SER A 54 38.41 11.28 -36.06
C SER A 54 39.00 12.18 -34.95
N ARG A 55 40.02 11.77 -34.15
CA ARG A 55 40.63 10.45 -33.83
C ARG A 55 41.58 10.61 -32.61
N SER A 56 41.86 9.53 -31.87
CA SER A 56 42.98 9.35 -30.89
C SER A 56 43.06 10.34 -29.69
N GLY A 57 43.68 10.02 -28.53
CA GLY A 57 44.19 8.75 -27.99
C GLY A 57 45.67 8.78 -27.56
N THR A 58 45.98 8.48 -26.28
CA THR A 58 47.34 8.15 -25.76
C THR A 58 47.31 7.47 -24.38
N ASN A 59 47.79 6.22 -24.33
CA ASN A 59 48.84 5.64 -23.46
C ASN A 59 49.12 6.02 -21.97
N ASP A 60 49.49 4.95 -21.25
CA ASP A 60 50.46 4.82 -20.13
C ASP A 60 50.20 5.50 -18.76
N GLY A 61 50.58 4.90 -17.61
CA GLY A 61 51.12 3.56 -17.38
C GLY A 61 51.97 3.44 -16.10
N SER A 62 51.72 2.45 -15.23
CA SER A 62 52.54 2.14 -14.04
C SER A 62 52.21 0.73 -13.49
N ALA A 63 53.21 -0.01 -12.97
CA ALA A 63 53.02 -1.37 -12.47
C ALA A 63 54.02 -1.76 -11.35
N SER A 64 53.71 -2.81 -10.59
CA SER A 64 54.63 -3.56 -9.71
C SER A 64 54.09 -4.98 -9.47
N ARG A 65 54.97 -5.96 -9.16
CA ARG A 65 54.67 -7.41 -9.24
C ARG A 65 55.26 -8.24 -8.08
N SER A 66 54.51 -9.26 -7.66
CA SER A 66 54.92 -10.65 -7.37
C SER A 66 53.62 -11.46 -7.12
N GLY A 67 53.41 -12.71 -7.57
CA GLY A 67 54.30 -13.85 -7.83
C GLY A 67 54.09 -14.88 -6.71
N THR A 68 53.75 -16.17 -6.92
CA THR A 68 53.91 -17.05 -8.10
C THR A 68 52.95 -18.26 -8.08
N ASN A 69 52.54 -18.78 -9.27
CA ASN A 69 52.53 -20.19 -9.76
C ASN A 69 52.13 -21.39 -8.85
N ASP A 70 51.58 -22.54 -9.28
CA ASP A 70 51.10 -23.15 -10.56
C ASP A 70 50.06 -24.26 -10.19
N GLY A 71 49.31 -24.99 -11.04
CA GLY A 71 49.28 -25.17 -12.50
C GLY A 71 48.03 -25.99 -12.96
N ASN A 72 47.97 -26.47 -14.21
CA ASN A 72 46.72 -26.91 -14.92
C ASN A 72 46.77 -28.42 -15.40
N PRO A 73 46.21 -28.89 -16.56
CA PRO A 73 44.82 -29.32 -16.87
C PRO A 73 44.60 -30.77 -17.47
N ASN A 74 43.34 -31.29 -17.43
CA ASN A 74 42.66 -32.17 -18.43
C ASN A 74 43.34 -33.53 -18.88
N PRO A 75 42.86 -34.35 -19.88
CA PRO A 75 41.65 -34.32 -20.75
C PRO A 75 40.88 -35.68 -20.99
N SER A 76 39.69 -35.54 -21.64
CA SER A 76 39.03 -36.36 -22.71
C SER A 76 38.97 -37.92 -22.80
N GLU A 77 37.72 -38.42 -22.92
CA GLU A 77 37.13 -39.31 -23.98
C GLU A 77 37.68 -40.71 -24.39
N THR A 78 36.77 -41.71 -24.39
CA THR A 78 36.36 -42.63 -25.52
C THR A 78 35.36 -43.69 -24.96
N ASN A 79 34.20 -44.08 -25.52
CA ASN A 79 33.67 -44.51 -26.84
C ASN A 79 33.58 -46.06 -27.02
N ASP A 80 32.36 -46.63 -27.11
CA ASP A 80 31.85 -47.48 -28.25
C ASP A 80 30.69 -48.47 -27.95
N GLY A 81 29.85 -48.73 -28.97
CA GLY A 81 29.02 -49.95 -29.21
C GLY A 81 27.79 -50.24 -28.32
N SER A 82 26.52 -50.18 -28.76
CA SER A 82 25.77 -50.99 -29.78
C SER A 82 25.51 -52.47 -29.36
N ALA A 83 24.34 -53.11 -29.51
CA ALA A 83 22.95 -52.75 -29.87
C ALA A 83 22.04 -53.99 -29.48
N SER A 84 20.78 -54.28 -29.89
CA SER A 84 19.79 -53.76 -30.87
C SER A 84 18.40 -54.44 -30.65
N ARG A 85 17.35 -54.01 -31.40
CA ARG A 85 16.06 -54.72 -31.70
C ARG A 85 15.03 -54.96 -30.56
N SER A 86 13.71 -55.16 -30.83
CA SER A 86 12.81 -54.70 -31.92
C SER A 86 11.34 -55.16 -31.67
N GLY A 87 10.34 -54.40 -32.14
CA GLY A 87 8.95 -54.87 -32.37
C GLY A 87 7.89 -54.05 -31.62
N THR A 88 6.95 -53.25 -32.16
CA THR A 88 6.23 -53.05 -33.45
C THR A 88 4.75 -53.50 -33.43
N ASN A 89 3.84 -52.51 -33.59
CA ASN A 89 2.74 -52.48 -34.58
C ASN A 89 1.49 -53.38 -34.31
N ASP A 90 0.29 -53.16 -34.85
CA ASP A 90 -0.39 -52.02 -35.55
C ASP A 90 -1.93 -52.25 -35.47
N GLY A 91 -2.79 -51.29 -35.87
CA GLY A 91 -4.25 -51.56 -35.94
C GLY A 91 -5.23 -50.41 -36.27
N ASN A 92 -5.22 -49.91 -37.52
CA ASN A 92 -6.26 -49.05 -38.14
C ASN A 92 -7.00 -49.91 -39.22
N PRO A 93 -7.90 -49.46 -40.14
CA PRO A 93 -8.76 -48.26 -40.26
C PRO A 93 -10.23 -48.56 -40.76
N ASN A 94 -10.90 -47.54 -41.36
CA ASN A 94 -11.81 -47.62 -42.54
C ASN A 94 -13.34 -47.95 -42.38
N PRO A 95 -14.22 -47.68 -43.39
CA PRO A 95 -14.47 -46.36 -44.04
C PRO A 95 -15.95 -46.10 -44.51
N SER A 96 -16.22 -44.91 -45.11
CA SER A 96 -17.28 -44.64 -46.13
C SER A 96 -18.78 -44.78 -45.72
N GLU A 97 -19.81 -44.29 -46.43
CA GLU A 97 -19.94 -43.55 -47.71
C GLU A 97 -21.28 -42.77 -47.78
N THR A 98 -21.38 -41.66 -48.54
CA THR A 98 -22.45 -41.30 -49.53
C THR A 98 -22.38 -39.82 -49.98
N ASN A 99 -22.94 -39.50 -51.15
CA ASN A 99 -22.95 -38.17 -51.79
C ASN A 99 -24.37 -37.55 -51.85
N ASP A 100 -24.42 -36.22 -52.12
CA ASP A 100 -25.34 -35.49 -53.04
C ASP A 100 -25.63 -34.07 -52.52
N GLY A 101 -25.80 -33.02 -53.35
CA GLY A 101 -25.60 -32.94 -54.80
C GLY A 101 -25.96 -31.55 -55.40
N ASN A 102 -25.07 -31.03 -56.25
CA ASN A 102 -25.24 -29.94 -57.25
C ASN A 102 -25.37 -28.45 -56.78
N PRO A 103 -24.79 -27.46 -57.51
CA PRO A 103 -24.86 -26.01 -57.21
C PRO A 103 -25.61 -25.18 -58.28
N ASN A 104 -25.77 -23.86 -58.08
CA ASN A 104 -25.58 -22.83 -59.14
C ASN A 104 -25.43 -21.38 -58.57
N PRO A 105 -25.20 -20.28 -59.35
CA PRO A 105 -23.95 -19.51 -59.17
C PRO A 105 -24.16 -17.98 -59.07
N SER A 106 -23.10 -17.21 -59.42
CA SER A 106 -22.99 -15.74 -59.50
C SER A 106 -23.04 -14.99 -58.14
N ASP A 107 -22.39 -13.84 -57.98
CA ASP A 107 -21.82 -12.95 -59.01
C ASP A 107 -20.33 -12.58 -58.79
N MET A 108 -19.75 -11.86 -59.74
CA MET A 108 -18.32 -11.59 -59.88
C MET A 108 -17.77 -10.57 -58.86
N GLY A 109 -16.54 -10.81 -58.42
CA GLY A 109 -15.86 -9.93 -57.46
C GLY A 109 -15.14 -8.74 -58.09
N GLN A 110 -14.66 -7.86 -57.21
CA GLN A 110 -13.49 -7.03 -57.43
C GLN A 110 -12.60 -7.13 -56.19
N GLY A 111 -11.30 -7.36 -56.40
CA GLY A 111 -10.30 -7.23 -55.35
C GLY A 111 -9.41 -6.04 -55.66
N ASP A 112 -8.93 -5.36 -54.62
CA ASP A 112 -7.74 -4.50 -54.75
C ASP A 112 -6.86 -4.56 -53.50
N LYS A 113 -5.67 -3.98 -53.61
CA LYS A 113 -4.49 -4.33 -52.80
C LYS A 113 -4.24 -3.35 -51.65
N ASN A 114 -3.57 -3.88 -50.63
CA ASN A 114 -2.61 -3.22 -49.73
C ASN A 114 -2.93 -1.81 -49.19
N GLN A 115 -3.03 -1.69 -47.85
CA GLN A 115 -1.92 -1.09 -47.08
C GLN A 115 -2.02 -1.33 -45.56
N GLU A 116 -0.88 -1.18 -44.88
CA GLU A 116 -0.74 -1.35 -43.43
C GLU A 116 -1.21 -0.11 -42.65
N GLU A 117 -2.46 -0.07 -42.18
CA GLU A 117 -2.82 0.89 -41.13
C GLU A 117 -2.33 0.43 -39.75
N LYS A 118 -1.10 0.84 -39.39
CA LYS A 118 -0.64 0.84 -37.99
C LYS A 118 -1.48 1.82 -37.17
N LYS A 119 -2.61 1.32 -36.67
CA LYS A 119 -3.61 2.04 -35.86
C LYS A 119 -2.98 2.61 -34.59
N LYS A 120 -2.49 3.86 -34.67
CA LYS A 120 -2.04 4.65 -33.52
C LYS A 120 -3.21 4.73 -32.52
N ARG A 121 -3.08 4.07 -31.37
CA ARG A 121 -3.97 4.27 -30.23
C ARG A 121 -3.67 5.64 -29.64
N GLY A 122 -4.34 6.68 -30.13
CA GLY A 122 -4.53 7.88 -29.33
C GLY A 122 -5.40 7.50 -28.14
N THR A 123 -4.82 7.51 -26.94
CA THR A 123 -5.57 7.28 -25.70
C THR A 123 -6.40 8.52 -25.40
N THR A 124 -7.68 8.48 -25.76
CA THR A 124 -8.67 9.44 -25.26
C THR A 124 -8.83 9.19 -23.76
N LEU A 125 -8.00 9.85 -22.94
CA LEU A 125 -8.14 9.86 -21.50
C LEU A 125 -9.53 10.41 -21.15
N ASP A 126 -10.30 9.59 -20.45
CA ASP A 126 -11.66 9.90 -20.01
C ASP A 126 -11.67 11.14 -19.11
N ASP A 127 -12.79 11.87 -19.09
CA ASP A 127 -12.90 13.16 -18.39
C ASP A 127 -12.69 13.04 -16.87
N ASP A 128 -12.82 11.82 -16.32
CA ASP A 128 -12.55 11.48 -14.92
C ASP A 128 -11.08 11.10 -14.62
N VAL A 129 -10.18 11.10 -15.61
CA VAL A 129 -8.72 10.95 -15.42
C VAL A 129 -7.88 11.99 -16.16
N ASN A 130 -8.47 12.72 -17.11
CA ASN A 130 -7.78 13.75 -17.88
C ASN A 130 -7.47 14.98 -17.02
N ILE A 131 -6.19 15.18 -16.65
CA ILE A 131 -5.77 16.25 -15.72
C ILE A 131 -6.23 17.66 -16.14
N ASN A 132 -6.39 17.95 -17.43
CA ASN A 132 -6.92 19.24 -17.88
C ASN A 132 -8.40 19.40 -17.51
N LYS A 133 -9.21 18.34 -17.65
CA LYS A 133 -10.62 18.33 -17.25
C LYS A 133 -10.80 18.35 -15.73
N ILE A 134 -9.91 17.68 -15.01
CA ILE A 134 -9.84 17.80 -13.56
C ILE A 134 -9.48 19.23 -13.13
N ILE A 135 -8.55 19.90 -13.81
CA ILE A 135 -8.21 21.32 -13.54
C ILE A 135 -9.37 22.25 -13.90
N GLU A 136 -10.04 22.09 -15.05
CA GLU A 136 -11.26 22.83 -15.41
C GLU A 136 -12.34 22.68 -14.33
N LYS A 137 -12.51 21.47 -13.78
CA LYS A 137 -13.47 21.18 -12.70
C LYS A 137 -13.07 21.85 -11.37
N ILE A 138 -11.82 21.71 -10.93
CA ILE A 138 -11.34 22.36 -9.70
C ILE A 138 -11.41 23.89 -9.82
N ALA A 139 -11.10 24.48 -10.99
CA ALA A 139 -11.21 25.92 -11.21
C ALA A 139 -12.62 26.46 -10.97
N ARG A 140 -13.64 25.66 -11.28
CA ARG A 140 -15.07 25.98 -11.07
C ARG A 140 -15.55 25.70 -9.64
N GLU A 141 -15.08 24.60 -9.03
CA GLU A 141 -15.64 24.07 -7.78
C GLU A 141 -14.82 24.44 -6.53
N ASP A 142 -13.49 24.50 -6.61
CA ASP A 142 -12.62 25.06 -5.57
C ASP A 142 -11.36 25.76 -6.16
N PRO A 143 -11.49 27.03 -6.62
CA PRO A 143 -10.37 27.81 -7.12
C PRO A 143 -9.28 28.11 -6.07
N LYS A 144 -9.56 27.97 -4.77
CA LYS A 144 -8.57 28.15 -3.70
C LYS A 144 -7.65 26.93 -3.64
N ILE A 145 -8.19 25.73 -3.77
CA ILE A 145 -7.40 24.50 -3.91
C ILE A 145 -6.56 24.53 -5.19
N LEU A 146 -7.10 25.00 -6.33
CA LEU A 146 -6.30 25.13 -7.55
C LEU A 146 -5.11 26.10 -7.38
N THR A 147 -5.34 27.24 -6.72
CA THR A 147 -4.28 28.20 -6.39
C THR A 147 -3.23 27.59 -5.46
N LYS A 148 -3.65 26.77 -4.50
CA LYS A 148 -2.75 26.03 -3.59
C LYS A 148 -1.94 24.95 -4.32
N ILE A 149 -2.55 24.23 -5.28
CA ILE A 149 -1.87 23.25 -6.15
C ILE A 149 -0.72 23.93 -6.93
N TYR A 150 -1.00 25.03 -7.64
CA TYR A 150 0.03 25.74 -8.39
C TYR A 150 1.12 26.36 -7.49
N SER A 151 0.77 26.88 -6.31
CA SER A 151 1.76 27.35 -5.33
C SER A 151 2.66 26.21 -4.85
N LEU A 152 2.12 25.02 -4.59
CA LEU A 152 2.90 23.85 -4.19
C LEU A 152 3.86 23.38 -5.29
N MET A 153 3.37 23.24 -6.53
CA MET A 153 4.19 22.82 -7.67
C MET A 153 5.33 23.80 -7.98
N LYS A 154 5.08 25.11 -7.83
CA LYS A 154 6.08 26.17 -8.03
C LYS A 154 7.16 26.20 -6.94
N ASN A 155 6.82 25.83 -5.70
CA ASN A 155 7.74 25.93 -4.55
C ASN A 155 8.40 24.61 -4.15
N ASN A 156 7.96 23.47 -4.71
CA ASN A 156 8.52 22.14 -4.45
C ASN A 156 8.69 21.39 -5.78
N ASN A 157 9.83 21.59 -6.45
CA ASN A 157 10.06 21.03 -7.80
C ASN A 157 9.82 19.51 -7.90
N CYS A 158 10.07 18.76 -6.82
CA CYS A 158 9.83 17.33 -6.72
C CYS A 158 8.36 16.90 -6.94
N LEU A 159 7.37 17.74 -6.57
CA LEU A 159 5.95 17.40 -6.73
C LEU A 159 5.52 17.32 -8.20
N ASN A 160 6.30 17.89 -9.13
CA ASN A 160 6.04 17.82 -10.57
C ASN A 160 6.37 16.43 -11.17
N PHE A 161 7.06 15.56 -10.41
CA PHE A 161 7.41 14.18 -10.82
C PHE A 161 6.51 13.12 -10.17
N TYR A 162 5.54 13.53 -9.35
CA TYR A 162 4.63 12.65 -8.63
C TYR A 162 3.18 12.92 -9.05
N PRO A 163 2.34 11.89 -9.30
CA PRO A 163 0.94 12.08 -9.66
C PRO A 163 0.17 12.88 -8.60
N LEU A 164 -0.60 13.86 -9.05
CA LEU A 164 -1.54 14.63 -8.23
C LEU A 164 -2.88 13.89 -8.18
N LEU A 165 -3.28 13.43 -6.99
CA LEU A 165 -4.61 12.84 -6.78
C LEU A 165 -5.60 13.88 -6.21
N THR A 166 -6.88 13.75 -6.59
CA THR A 166 -7.97 14.58 -6.08
C THR A 166 -9.28 13.78 -6.05
N PRO A 167 -10.30 14.18 -5.25
CA PRO A 167 -11.62 13.52 -5.20
C PRO A 167 -12.42 13.56 -6.51
N TYR A 168 -11.89 14.25 -7.52
CA TYR A 168 -12.47 14.37 -8.85
C TYR A 168 -11.95 13.32 -9.82
N HIS A 169 -10.81 12.68 -9.51
CA HIS A 169 -10.26 11.60 -10.31
C HIS A 169 -10.99 10.28 -10.04
N ASN A 170 -11.15 9.47 -11.07
CA ASN A 170 -11.47 8.05 -10.93
C ASN A 170 -10.21 7.29 -10.47
N ILE A 171 -10.08 7.12 -9.15
CA ILE A 171 -8.89 6.53 -8.52
C ILE A 171 -8.63 5.10 -9.01
N GLU A 172 -9.67 4.32 -9.34
CA GLU A 172 -9.50 2.96 -9.87
C GLU A 172 -8.83 2.95 -11.25
N LYS A 173 -9.22 3.87 -12.15
CA LYS A 173 -8.54 4.07 -13.45
C LYS A 173 -7.13 4.65 -13.31
N ILE A 174 -6.89 5.51 -12.30
CA ILE A 174 -5.54 6.00 -12.02
C ILE A 174 -4.62 4.85 -11.57
N VAL A 175 -5.12 3.88 -10.80
CA VAL A 175 -4.38 2.65 -10.47
C VAL A 175 -4.01 1.86 -11.73
N ASP A 176 -4.93 1.71 -12.70
CA ASP A 176 -4.59 1.07 -13.99
C ASP A 176 -3.46 1.80 -14.71
N ILE A 177 -3.54 3.13 -14.85
CA ILE A 177 -2.50 3.94 -15.51
C ILE A 177 -1.14 3.77 -14.80
N LEU A 178 -1.11 3.76 -13.47
CA LEU A 178 0.14 3.58 -12.70
C LEU A 178 0.72 2.16 -12.80
N ILE A 179 -0.11 1.15 -13.07
CA ILE A 179 0.31 -0.23 -13.36
C ILE A 179 0.81 -0.36 -14.81
N GLU A 180 0.15 0.30 -15.78
CA GLU A 180 0.55 0.28 -17.20
C GLU A 180 1.88 1.03 -17.43
N GLU A 181 2.08 2.18 -16.76
CA GLU A 181 3.32 2.97 -16.82
C GLU A 181 4.44 2.42 -15.90
N ASN A 182 4.24 1.29 -15.22
CA ASN A 182 5.20 0.67 -14.29
C ASN A 182 5.75 1.68 -13.24
N TYR A 183 4.86 2.28 -12.44
CA TYR A 183 5.20 3.44 -11.60
C TYR A 183 6.07 3.10 -10.36
N GLU A 184 7.39 3.14 -10.51
CA GLU A 184 8.34 2.70 -9.48
C GLU A 184 8.50 3.65 -8.27
N HIS A 185 8.14 4.94 -8.40
CA HIS A 185 8.44 5.96 -7.39
C HIS A 185 7.57 5.90 -6.11
N GLU A 186 6.58 5.01 -6.06
CA GLU A 186 5.60 4.76 -4.99
C GLU A 186 4.69 5.91 -4.51
N ASN A 187 5.14 7.16 -4.59
CA ASN A 187 4.52 8.30 -3.94
C ASN A 187 3.62 9.06 -4.91
N THR A 188 2.35 9.23 -4.54
CA THR A 188 1.51 10.28 -5.12
C THR A 188 1.35 11.43 -4.12
N TRP A 189 0.75 12.55 -4.51
CA TRP A 189 0.47 13.66 -3.57
C TRP A 189 -0.90 14.25 -3.81
N CYS A 190 -1.47 14.86 -2.76
CA CYS A 190 -2.77 15.50 -2.86
C CYS A 190 -2.93 16.65 -1.86
N VAL A 191 -3.75 17.63 -2.25
CA VAL A 191 -4.09 18.80 -1.43
C VAL A 191 -5.38 18.59 -0.63
N HIS A 192 -6.26 17.72 -1.12
CA HIS A 192 -7.44 17.24 -0.41
C HIS A 192 -7.04 16.15 0.58
N CYS A 193 -7.61 16.20 1.79
CA CYS A 193 -7.22 15.30 2.88
C CYS A 193 -8.36 14.96 3.85
N ASN A 194 -9.63 15.20 3.46
CA ASN A 194 -10.78 14.83 4.28
C ASN A 194 -10.99 13.30 4.34
N ALA A 195 -11.68 12.82 5.37
CA ALA A 195 -11.99 11.41 5.56
C ALA A 195 -12.62 10.74 4.31
N GLN A 196 -13.50 11.44 3.58
CA GLN A 196 -14.18 10.89 2.39
C GLN A 196 -13.18 10.52 1.29
N PHE A 197 -12.21 11.41 1.02
CA PHE A 197 -11.15 11.15 0.04
C PHE A 197 -10.12 10.15 0.55
N ILE A 198 -9.83 10.15 1.85
CA ILE A 198 -8.99 9.11 2.49
C ILE A 198 -9.62 7.73 2.31
N CYS A 199 -10.94 7.57 2.48
CA CYS A 199 -11.61 6.29 2.21
C CYS A 199 -11.59 5.91 0.72
N GLN A 200 -11.70 6.86 -0.22
CA GLN A 200 -11.53 6.57 -1.65
C GLN A 200 -10.14 6.01 -1.96
N LEU A 201 -9.10 6.57 -1.34
CA LEU A 201 -7.71 6.11 -1.47
C LEU A 201 -7.51 4.71 -0.84
N LEU A 202 -8.04 4.49 0.36
CA LEU A 202 -7.99 3.19 1.05
C LEU A 202 -8.75 2.10 0.27
N TYR A 203 -9.94 2.40 -0.23
CA TYR A 203 -10.77 1.48 -1.03
C TYR A 203 -10.09 1.05 -2.34
N GLU A 204 -9.20 1.89 -2.89
CA GLU A 204 -8.37 1.59 -4.06
C GLU A 204 -6.90 1.30 -3.68
N GLY A 205 -6.66 0.80 -2.46
CA GLY A 205 -5.39 0.16 -2.07
C GLY A 205 -4.20 1.08 -1.85
N PHE A 206 -4.38 2.41 -1.86
CA PHE A 206 -3.34 3.36 -1.44
C PHE A 206 -3.21 3.38 0.09
N ILE A 207 -1.99 3.56 0.59
CA ILE A 207 -1.72 3.83 2.01
C ILE A 207 -1.60 5.35 2.22
N PRO A 208 -2.53 6.01 2.92
CA PRO A 208 -2.50 7.45 3.15
C PRO A 208 -1.50 7.80 4.26
N VAL A 209 -0.29 8.23 3.86
CA VAL A 209 0.70 8.87 4.76
C VAL A 209 0.76 10.37 4.47
N ALA A 210 1.40 11.19 5.32
CA ALA A 210 1.55 12.63 5.07
C ALA A 210 2.98 13.14 5.31
N SER A 211 3.33 14.26 4.66
CA SER A 211 4.67 14.87 4.71
C SER A 211 4.63 16.40 4.63
N LYS A 212 5.63 17.07 5.22
CA LYS A 212 5.74 18.54 5.26
C LYS A 212 6.38 19.08 3.98
N GLN A 213 5.59 19.76 3.16
CA GLN A 213 6.06 20.50 1.98
C GLN A 213 6.22 21.99 2.29
N LYS A 214 7.00 22.71 1.48
CA LYS A 214 7.16 24.17 1.61
C LYS A 214 6.02 24.89 0.89
N VAL A 215 5.39 25.85 1.54
CA VAL A 215 4.35 26.70 0.94
C VAL A 215 4.74 28.16 1.14
N CYS A 216 4.81 28.92 0.05
CA CYS A 216 4.89 30.37 0.13
C CYS A 216 3.49 30.94 0.37
N LYS A 217 3.33 31.66 1.49
CA LYS A 217 2.12 32.42 1.82
C LYS A 217 2.45 33.90 1.84
N ILE A 218 1.48 34.74 1.47
CA ILE A 218 1.60 36.19 1.57
C ILE A 218 0.89 36.62 2.85
N GLU A 219 1.62 37.24 3.76
CA GLU A 219 1.14 37.77 5.03
C GLU A 219 1.67 39.20 5.18
N ASN A 220 0.80 40.18 5.44
CA ASN A 220 1.17 41.59 5.56
C ASN A 220 2.01 42.12 4.36
N TYR A 221 1.68 41.67 3.15
CA TYR A 221 2.41 41.90 1.89
C TYR A 221 3.82 41.27 1.80
N GLU A 222 4.31 40.61 2.84
CA GLU A 222 5.56 39.83 2.82
C GLU A 222 5.31 38.39 2.35
N THR A 223 6.28 37.79 1.64
CA THR A 223 6.23 36.37 1.28
C THR A 223 6.97 35.54 2.32
N LYS A 224 6.24 34.70 3.06
CA LYS A 224 6.80 33.80 4.08
C LYS A 224 6.75 32.34 3.61
N VAL A 225 7.84 31.61 3.81
CA VAL A 225 7.90 30.17 3.52
C VAL A 225 7.51 29.39 4.78
N VAL A 226 6.30 28.83 4.81
CA VAL A 226 5.84 27.94 5.88
C VAL A 226 5.99 26.47 5.48
N LYS A 227 6.02 25.56 6.45
CA LYS A 227 5.89 24.12 6.21
C LYS A 227 4.43 23.72 6.41
N GLU A 228 3.80 23.15 5.40
CA GLU A 228 2.42 22.65 5.47
C GLU A 228 2.41 21.15 5.18
N CYS A 229 1.64 20.38 5.95
CA CYS A 229 1.55 18.94 5.75
C CYS A 229 0.57 18.63 4.62
N LEU A 230 1.01 17.87 3.61
CA LEU A 230 0.16 17.29 2.57
C LEU A 230 -0.01 15.80 2.80
N LEU A 231 -1.12 15.25 2.33
CA LEU A 231 -1.29 13.81 2.20
C LEU A 231 -0.50 13.33 0.96
N ILE A 232 0.24 12.24 1.12
CA ILE A 232 1.15 11.61 0.16
C ILE A 232 0.73 10.13 0.04
N PRO A 233 -0.33 9.81 -0.72
CA PRO A 233 -0.82 8.43 -0.80
C PRO A 233 0.20 7.53 -1.49
N LYS A 234 0.58 6.43 -0.83
CA LYS A 234 1.54 5.46 -1.36
C LYS A 234 0.85 4.31 -2.06
N ILE A 235 1.25 4.04 -3.31
CA ILE A 235 0.80 2.85 -4.06
C ILE A 235 1.68 1.61 -3.77
N HIS A 236 2.96 1.85 -3.47
CA HIS A 236 4.04 0.85 -3.35
C HIS A 236 4.34 0.06 -4.64
N PHE A 237 5.62 -0.07 -4.99
CA PHE A 237 6.03 -0.87 -6.15
C PHE A 237 6.11 -2.37 -5.81
N ILE A 238 6.62 -2.67 -4.61
CA ILE A 238 6.56 -4.00 -3.98
C ILE A 238 5.79 -3.87 -2.67
N ARG A 239 4.72 -4.66 -2.52
CA ARG A 239 3.91 -4.72 -1.29
C ARG A 239 4.34 -5.91 -0.43
N SER A 240 4.33 -5.73 0.89
CA SER A 240 4.57 -6.79 1.87
C SER A 240 3.23 -7.38 2.29
N CYS A 241 2.92 -8.59 1.85
CA CYS A 241 1.60 -9.20 2.05
C CYS A 241 1.69 -10.69 2.39
N MET A 242 0.63 -11.24 3.00
CA MET A 242 0.45 -12.69 3.17
C MET A 242 -1.04 -13.03 3.35
N HIS A 243 -1.42 -14.29 3.11
CA HIS A 243 -2.70 -14.78 3.62
C HIS A 243 -2.55 -15.01 5.15
N PRO A 244 -3.51 -14.65 6.02
CA PRO A 244 -3.32 -14.69 7.48
C PRO A 244 -2.82 -16.03 8.06
N ARG A 245 -3.24 -17.15 7.47
CA ARG A 245 -2.75 -18.52 7.75
C ARG A 245 -1.23 -18.70 7.71
N GLU A 246 -0.52 -17.91 6.92
CA GLU A 246 0.90 -18.10 6.60
C GLU A 246 1.84 -17.57 7.70
N ILE A 247 1.27 -16.96 8.74
CA ILE A 247 1.98 -16.39 9.90
C ILE A 247 2.95 -17.39 10.58
N HIS A 248 4.23 -17.03 10.65
CA HIS A 248 5.23 -17.83 11.36
C HIS A 248 5.19 -17.59 12.87
N ILE A 249 4.50 -18.49 13.60
CA ILE A 249 4.37 -18.40 15.06
C ILE A 249 5.56 -19.08 15.78
N SER A 250 6.58 -18.30 16.12
CA SER A 250 7.79 -18.78 16.80
C SER A 250 7.54 -19.41 18.18
N LYS A 251 8.46 -20.28 18.63
CA LYS A 251 8.45 -20.89 19.98
C LYS A 251 8.40 -19.84 21.11
N LYS A 252 9.01 -18.67 20.89
CA LYS A 252 9.04 -17.54 21.85
C LYS A 252 7.64 -16.93 22.03
N VAL A 253 6.92 -16.72 20.93
CA VAL A 253 5.50 -16.27 20.93
C VAL A 253 4.62 -17.32 21.62
N LYS A 254 4.74 -18.61 21.26
CA LYS A 254 3.96 -19.70 21.90
C LYS A 254 4.22 -19.83 23.41
N LYS A 255 5.41 -19.46 23.92
CA LYS A 255 5.67 -19.38 25.37
C LYS A 255 5.02 -18.15 26.02
N LYS A 256 5.07 -16.99 25.36
CA LYS A 256 4.62 -15.69 25.91
C LYS A 256 3.12 -15.40 25.79
N CYS A 257 2.43 -15.92 24.77
CA CYS A 257 1.07 -15.48 24.40
C CYS A 257 0.04 -15.54 25.55
N LYS A 258 0.18 -16.45 26.51
CA LYS A 258 -0.74 -16.58 27.66
C LYS A 258 -0.75 -15.38 28.63
N LEU A 259 0.26 -14.51 28.54
CA LEU A 259 0.41 -13.31 29.38
C LEU A 259 -0.32 -12.09 28.79
N PHE A 260 -0.79 -12.20 27.55
CA PHE A 260 -1.35 -11.08 26.80
C PHE A 260 -2.80 -11.37 26.41
N TYR A 261 -3.55 -10.29 26.28
CA TYR A 261 -4.92 -10.31 25.80
C TYR A 261 -5.07 -9.33 24.64
N ILE A 262 -5.94 -9.63 23.69
CA ILE A 262 -6.24 -8.76 22.56
C ILE A 262 -7.67 -8.23 22.70
N THR A 263 -7.85 -6.97 22.35
CA THR A 263 -9.14 -6.39 21.97
C THR A 263 -8.98 -5.65 20.65
N ILE A 264 -10.09 -5.25 20.06
CA ILE A 264 -10.14 -4.47 18.82
C ILE A 264 -11.21 -3.39 19.04
N ASP A 265 -10.98 -2.20 18.51
CA ASP A 265 -11.85 -1.03 18.59
C ASP A 265 -12.25 -0.63 20.03
N LYS A 266 -11.40 -0.96 21.02
CA LYS A 266 -11.63 -0.64 22.44
C LYS A 266 -10.95 0.65 22.89
N ASP A 267 -9.77 0.98 22.35
CA ASP A 267 -9.05 2.20 22.73
C ASP A 267 -8.24 2.81 21.57
N PHE A 268 -8.95 3.21 20.51
CA PHE A 268 -8.35 3.92 19.37
C PHE A 268 -7.54 5.15 19.79
N ASN A 269 -7.96 5.87 20.85
CA ASN A 269 -7.25 7.05 21.33
C ASN A 269 -5.92 6.68 22.02
N GLY A 270 -5.92 5.67 22.89
CA GLY A 270 -4.71 5.16 23.54
C GLY A 270 -3.74 4.48 22.57
N VAL A 271 -4.25 3.82 21.52
CA VAL A 271 -3.43 3.29 20.43
C VAL A 271 -2.80 4.43 19.61
N MET A 272 -3.60 5.42 19.21
CA MET A 272 -3.11 6.63 18.51
C MET A 272 -2.03 7.34 19.34
N ASN A 273 -2.27 7.54 20.63
CA ASN A 273 -1.32 8.13 21.57
C ASN A 273 -0.04 7.28 21.69
N GLY A 274 -0.15 5.94 21.76
CA GLY A 274 1.01 5.04 21.81
C GLY A 274 1.87 5.05 20.54
N ILE A 275 1.25 5.24 19.36
CA ILE A 275 1.96 5.44 18.10
C ILE A 275 2.74 6.77 18.13
N VAL A 276 2.10 7.85 18.57
CA VAL A 276 2.72 9.19 18.64
C VAL A 276 3.80 9.27 19.72
N GLU A 277 3.61 8.63 20.87
CA GLU A 277 4.62 8.44 21.92
C GLU A 277 5.85 7.72 21.35
N LYS A 278 5.64 6.65 20.57
CA LYS A 278 6.73 5.78 20.13
C LYS A 278 7.54 6.30 18.95
N HIS A 279 6.92 7.05 18.05
CA HIS A 279 7.50 7.47 16.76
C HIS A 279 7.44 8.99 16.50
N GLY A 280 6.91 9.77 17.44
CA GLY A 280 6.45 11.14 17.19
C GLY A 280 5.27 11.16 16.22
N HIS A 281 4.89 12.35 15.71
CA HIS A 281 3.90 12.42 14.64
C HIS A 281 4.35 11.71 13.36
N ASN A 282 5.64 11.75 13.01
CA ASN A 282 6.21 11.21 11.77
C ASN A 282 5.40 11.63 10.52
N TRP A 283 4.54 10.72 10.00
CA TRP A 283 3.59 10.97 8.93
C TRP A 283 2.13 11.12 9.40
N LEU A 284 1.83 10.62 10.60
CA LEU A 284 0.52 10.61 11.24
C LEU A 284 0.29 11.94 11.98
N TYR A 285 0.28 13.04 11.22
CA TYR A 285 0.04 14.39 11.71
C TYR A 285 -1.39 14.58 12.26
N PRO A 286 -1.66 15.55 13.15
CA PRO A 286 -2.97 15.73 13.79
C PRO A 286 -4.18 15.79 12.84
N PHE A 287 -4.03 16.27 11.61
CA PHE A 287 -5.11 16.21 10.62
C PHE A 287 -5.41 14.77 10.16
N VAL A 288 -4.37 13.95 9.91
CA VAL A 288 -4.53 12.52 9.57
C VAL A 288 -5.17 11.78 10.75
N GLN A 289 -4.74 12.07 11.98
CA GLN A 289 -5.33 11.49 13.19
C GLN A 289 -6.83 11.81 13.31
N LYS A 290 -7.20 13.09 13.11
CA LYS A 290 -8.61 13.54 13.11
C LYS A 290 -9.43 12.84 12.03
N GLU A 291 -8.93 12.77 10.79
CA GLU A 291 -9.71 12.21 9.70
C GLU A 291 -9.78 10.67 9.76
N PHE A 292 -8.73 9.98 10.23
CA PHE A 292 -8.82 8.56 10.56
C PHE A 292 -9.82 8.31 11.69
N LYS A 293 -9.86 9.18 12.72
CA LYS A 293 -10.86 9.11 13.79
C LYS A 293 -12.28 9.32 13.27
N ASN A 294 -12.51 10.22 12.31
CA ASN A 294 -13.82 10.38 11.65
C ASN A 294 -14.29 9.10 10.94
N ILE A 295 -13.37 8.30 10.40
CA ILE A 295 -13.69 7.02 9.73
C ILE A 295 -13.97 5.93 10.77
N TYR A 296 -13.14 5.84 11.82
CA TYR A 296 -13.32 4.92 12.95
C TYR A 296 -14.65 5.15 13.68
N GLU A 297 -14.97 6.40 14.00
CA GLU A 297 -16.25 6.81 14.61
C GLU A 297 -17.44 6.77 13.62
N LYS A 298 -17.26 6.23 12.41
CA LYS A 298 -18.26 6.11 11.33
C LYS A 298 -18.95 7.41 10.92
N LYS A 299 -18.40 8.57 11.31
CA LYS A 299 -18.87 9.93 10.96
C LYS A 299 -18.71 10.23 9.47
N VAL A 300 -17.82 9.50 8.80
CA VAL A 300 -17.68 9.48 7.33
C VAL A 300 -17.47 8.05 6.87
N THR A 301 -18.33 7.56 5.99
CA THR A 301 -18.30 6.19 5.44
C THR A 301 -18.24 6.21 3.91
N TYR A 302 -17.57 5.21 3.34
CA TYR A 302 -17.49 5.04 1.89
C TYR A 302 -17.34 3.56 1.54
N LYS A 303 -18.32 3.01 0.80
CA LYS A 303 -18.42 1.59 0.45
C LYS A 303 -18.26 0.72 1.71
N ASN A 304 -17.29 -0.20 1.74
CA ASN A 304 -17.01 -1.12 2.85
C ASN A 304 -15.71 -0.78 3.61
N VAL A 305 -15.18 0.45 3.47
CA VAL A 305 -13.98 0.88 4.20
C VAL A 305 -14.31 1.14 5.67
N HIS A 306 -13.62 0.45 6.56
CA HIS A 306 -13.65 0.72 8.00
C HIS A 306 -12.22 0.91 8.53
N MET A 307 -12.07 1.80 9.52
CA MET A 307 -10.80 2.05 10.22
C MET A 307 -10.93 1.44 11.62
N HIS A 308 -9.88 0.76 12.08
CA HIS A 308 -9.87 0.00 13.32
C HIS A 308 -8.65 0.32 14.18
N SER A 309 -8.77 0.08 15.49
CA SER A 309 -7.62 -0.10 16.40
C SER A 309 -7.53 -1.54 16.89
N VAL A 310 -6.32 -2.04 17.06
CA VAL A 310 -6.03 -3.34 17.66
C VAL A 310 -5.22 -3.09 18.91
N GLU A 311 -5.69 -3.56 20.06
CA GLU A 311 -5.04 -3.36 21.35
C GLU A 311 -4.43 -4.67 21.88
N LEU A 312 -3.22 -4.61 22.43
CA LEU A 312 -2.65 -5.70 23.21
C LEU A 312 -2.43 -5.28 24.67
N TRP A 313 -3.09 -6.00 25.57
CA TRP A 313 -3.08 -5.76 27.01
C TRP A 313 -2.17 -6.74 27.75
N HIS A 314 -1.52 -6.27 28.81
CA HIS A 314 -0.89 -7.10 29.84
C HIS A 314 -1.35 -6.61 31.21
N ASN A 315 -2.15 -7.44 31.88
CA ASN A 315 -3.09 -6.99 32.92
C ASN A 315 -3.95 -5.84 32.34
N ASP A 316 -3.94 -4.67 32.98
CA ASP A 316 -4.72 -3.49 32.56
C ASP A 316 -3.92 -2.42 31.82
N ASN A 317 -2.67 -2.74 31.45
CA ASN A 317 -1.82 -1.84 30.70
C ASN A 317 -1.92 -2.14 29.20
N LEU A 318 -2.13 -1.11 28.38
CA LEU A 318 -1.98 -1.18 26.93
C LEU A 318 -0.49 -1.22 26.58
N VAL A 319 0.01 -2.34 26.06
CA VAL A 319 1.44 -2.63 25.91
C VAL A 319 1.90 -2.92 24.49
N ALA A 320 0.97 -3.08 23.55
CA ALA A 320 1.16 -2.82 22.13
C ALA A 320 -0.19 -2.41 21.52
N GLY A 321 -0.15 -1.90 20.29
CA GLY A 321 -1.34 -1.70 19.49
C GLY A 321 -1.00 -1.25 18.07
N GLU A 322 -1.95 -1.36 17.15
CA GLU A 322 -1.86 -0.80 15.79
C GLU A 322 -3.18 -0.19 15.34
N ILE A 323 -3.10 0.74 14.40
CA ILE A 323 -4.25 1.13 13.57
C ILE A 323 -4.15 0.41 12.23
N GLY A 324 -5.31 -0.01 11.72
CA GLY A 324 -5.46 -0.67 10.44
C GLY A 324 -6.82 -0.39 9.83
N CYS A 325 -7.05 -0.86 8.61
CA CYS A 325 -8.34 -0.71 7.95
C CYS A 325 -8.76 -1.99 7.22
N THR A 326 -10.07 -2.19 7.09
CA THR A 326 -10.64 -3.29 6.31
C THR A 326 -11.28 -2.79 5.02
N VAL A 327 -11.16 -3.58 3.96
CA VAL A 327 -11.83 -3.38 2.67
C VAL A 327 -12.19 -4.75 2.11
N GLY A 328 -13.42 -5.21 2.36
CA GLY A 328 -13.81 -6.59 2.05
C GLY A 328 -13.01 -7.61 2.86
N SER A 329 -12.49 -8.66 2.22
CA SER A 329 -11.63 -9.67 2.86
C SER A 329 -10.14 -9.27 2.95
N ILE A 330 -9.86 -7.97 2.83
CA ILE A 330 -8.54 -7.34 2.99
C ILE A 330 -8.47 -6.63 4.33
N TYR A 331 -7.41 -6.86 5.10
CA TYR A 331 -7.02 -6.02 6.24
C TYR A 331 -5.63 -5.43 5.96
N THR A 332 -5.49 -4.10 6.11
CA THR A 332 -4.21 -3.39 5.95
C THR A 332 -3.73 -2.85 7.30
N SER A 333 -2.56 -3.32 7.78
CA SER A 333 -1.87 -2.73 8.93
C SER A 333 -1.18 -1.43 8.53
N LEU A 334 -1.57 -0.30 9.13
CA LEU A 334 -1.01 1.02 8.78
C LEU A 334 0.21 1.37 9.63
N THR A 335 0.09 1.33 10.96
CA THR A 335 1.21 1.57 11.90
C THR A 335 0.83 1.16 13.32
N GLY A 336 1.84 0.86 14.15
CA GLY A 336 1.66 0.43 15.54
C GLY A 336 2.88 0.65 16.41
N PHE A 337 2.75 0.30 17.69
CA PHE A 337 3.76 0.50 18.73
C PHE A 337 3.84 -0.71 19.67
N GLN A 338 4.91 -0.78 20.46
CA GLN A 338 4.99 -1.69 21.60
C GLN A 338 5.79 -1.06 22.75
N ARG A 339 5.29 -1.24 23.98
CA ARG A 339 5.94 -0.86 25.25
C ARG A 339 6.61 -2.07 25.93
N MET A 340 6.16 -3.30 25.65
CA MET A 340 6.75 -4.54 26.20
C MET A 340 7.48 -5.41 25.16
N SER A 341 8.56 -6.06 25.58
CA SER A 341 9.34 -6.98 24.73
C SER A 341 8.50 -8.14 24.19
N CYS A 342 8.47 -8.28 22.86
CA CYS A 342 7.68 -9.24 22.09
C CYS A 342 6.15 -8.99 22.07
N ALA A 343 5.66 -7.87 22.61
CA ALA A 343 4.22 -7.57 22.55
C ALA A 343 3.75 -7.45 21.10
N GLY A 344 4.43 -6.65 20.27
CA GLY A 344 4.07 -6.50 18.85
C GLY A 344 4.06 -7.83 18.07
N THR A 345 4.99 -8.74 18.33
CA THR A 345 5.00 -10.07 17.67
C THR A 345 3.86 -10.98 18.17
N VAL A 346 3.44 -10.85 19.44
CA VAL A 346 2.29 -11.58 19.98
C VAL A 346 0.98 -11.01 19.40
N GLN A 347 0.84 -9.70 19.32
CA GLN A 347 -0.27 -9.01 18.66
C GLN A 347 -0.43 -9.48 17.21
N LEU A 348 0.64 -9.40 16.40
CA LEU A 348 0.59 -9.83 15.01
C LEU A 348 0.20 -11.31 14.88
N CYS A 349 0.72 -12.20 15.74
CA CYS A 349 0.33 -13.62 15.72
C CYS A 349 -1.10 -13.89 16.21
N ALA A 350 -1.68 -13.01 17.03
CA ALA A 350 -3.07 -13.10 17.50
C ALA A 350 -4.04 -12.56 16.44
N LEU A 351 -3.75 -11.37 15.91
CA LEU A 351 -4.49 -10.73 14.82
C LEU A 351 -4.55 -11.63 13.58
N ALA A 352 -3.44 -12.29 13.20
CA ALA A 352 -3.41 -13.28 12.13
C ALA A 352 -4.48 -14.39 12.28
N LYS A 353 -4.75 -14.80 13.54
CA LYS A 353 -5.67 -15.90 13.85
C LYS A 353 -7.12 -15.45 13.94
N LEU A 354 -7.38 -14.21 14.36
CA LEU A 354 -8.67 -13.55 14.19
C LEU A 354 -9.01 -13.41 12.70
N LEU A 355 -8.11 -12.80 11.92
CA LEU A 355 -8.26 -12.60 10.47
C LEU A 355 -8.48 -13.93 9.73
N GLU A 356 -7.74 -15.00 10.06
CA GLU A 356 -7.97 -16.33 9.48
C GLU A 356 -9.38 -16.85 9.74
N VAL A 357 -9.87 -16.77 10.98
CA VAL A 357 -11.18 -17.31 11.37
C VAL A 357 -12.33 -16.46 10.83
N GLN A 358 -12.13 -15.15 10.73
CA GLN A 358 -13.03 -14.20 10.09
C GLN A 358 -12.91 -14.17 8.55
N LYS A 359 -12.15 -15.13 7.97
CA LYS A 359 -12.05 -15.40 6.52
C LYS A 359 -11.44 -14.26 5.69
N PHE A 360 -10.54 -13.47 6.29
CA PHE A 360 -9.70 -12.55 5.54
C PHE A 360 -8.71 -13.31 4.66
N GLU A 361 -8.64 -12.95 3.38
CA GLU A 361 -7.83 -13.64 2.37
C GLU A 361 -6.49 -12.93 2.14
N LEU A 362 -6.42 -11.63 2.41
CA LEU A 362 -5.23 -10.80 2.24
C LEU A 362 -4.98 -9.94 3.48
N TRP A 363 -3.81 -10.15 4.10
CA TRP A 363 -3.23 -9.20 5.03
C TRP A 363 -2.14 -8.41 4.32
N ASP A 364 -2.41 -7.13 4.12
CA ASP A 364 -1.48 -6.14 3.60
C ASP A 364 -0.72 -5.47 4.76
N LEU A 365 0.60 -5.50 4.71
CA LEU A 365 1.49 -4.87 5.69
C LEU A 365 2.15 -3.61 5.11
N GLY A 366 1.80 -3.18 3.90
CA GLY A 366 2.40 -2.03 3.22
C GLY A 366 3.86 -2.25 2.84
N MET A 367 4.75 -1.35 3.28
CA MET A 367 6.17 -1.38 2.95
C MET A 367 6.88 -2.64 3.48
N LEU A 368 7.73 -3.25 2.64
CA LEU A 368 8.63 -4.34 3.03
C LEU A 368 9.61 -3.94 4.13
N LEU A 369 9.68 -4.73 5.21
CA LEU A 369 10.65 -4.57 6.30
C LEU A 369 11.18 -5.96 6.71
N PRO A 370 12.45 -6.13 7.14
CA PRO A 370 13.05 -7.44 7.37
C PRO A 370 12.25 -8.36 8.33
N TYR A 371 11.77 -7.81 9.44
CA TYR A 371 10.98 -8.57 10.42
C TYR A 371 9.64 -9.09 9.87
N LYS A 372 9.12 -8.50 8.78
CA LYS A 372 7.88 -8.97 8.14
C LYS A 372 8.14 -10.30 7.42
N LYS A 373 9.31 -10.47 6.79
CA LYS A 373 9.75 -11.74 6.21
C LYS A 373 9.89 -12.82 7.28
N GLU A 374 10.44 -12.48 8.46
CA GLU A 374 10.57 -13.41 9.59
C GLU A 374 9.24 -13.96 10.11
N ILE A 375 8.14 -13.19 9.98
CA ILE A 375 6.78 -13.63 10.34
C ILE A 375 6.00 -14.22 9.16
N GLY A 376 6.60 -14.37 7.97
CA GLY A 376 5.99 -15.05 6.81
C GLY A 376 5.50 -14.14 5.67
N SER A 377 5.70 -12.81 5.74
CA SER A 377 5.29 -11.92 4.65
C SER A 377 6.07 -12.17 3.36
N LYS A 378 5.38 -12.14 2.23
CA LYS A 378 5.96 -12.21 0.88
C LYS A 378 6.09 -10.82 0.28
N GLU A 379 6.95 -10.72 -0.72
CA GLU A 379 7.02 -9.59 -1.64
C GLU A 379 6.04 -9.84 -2.79
N ILE A 380 5.08 -8.94 -2.98
CA ILE A 380 4.08 -9.00 -4.06
C ILE A 380 4.25 -7.76 -4.95
N PRO A 381 4.57 -7.92 -6.25
CA PRO A 381 4.65 -6.79 -7.19
C PRO A 381 3.31 -6.04 -7.30
N MET A 382 3.36 -4.72 -7.54
CA MET A 382 2.18 -3.84 -7.63
C MET A 382 1.03 -4.44 -8.46
N LYS A 383 1.34 -4.96 -9.65
CA LYS A 383 0.36 -5.57 -10.58
C LYS A 383 -0.32 -6.82 -10.02
N GLU A 384 0.38 -7.63 -9.24
CA GLU A 384 -0.18 -8.80 -8.57
C GLU A 384 -0.96 -8.42 -7.32
N PHE A 385 -0.48 -7.44 -6.55
CA PHE A 385 -1.20 -6.87 -5.42
C PHE A 385 -2.56 -6.33 -5.86
N PHE A 386 -2.63 -5.53 -6.92
CA PHE A 386 -3.91 -5.00 -7.39
C PHE A 386 -4.83 -6.04 -8.02
N LYS A 387 -4.28 -7.11 -8.61
CA LYS A 387 -5.08 -8.26 -9.04
C LYS A 387 -5.75 -8.96 -7.84
N MET A 388 -5.02 -9.19 -6.75
CA MET A 388 -5.57 -9.76 -5.52
C MET A 388 -6.57 -8.80 -4.86
N HIS A 389 -6.19 -7.54 -4.69
CA HIS A 389 -6.99 -6.49 -4.06
C HIS A 389 -8.32 -6.27 -4.79
N ARG A 390 -8.34 -6.24 -6.13
CA ARG A 390 -9.58 -6.10 -6.91
C ARG A 390 -10.53 -7.30 -6.80
N THR A 391 -10.04 -8.48 -6.46
CA THR A 391 -10.90 -9.62 -6.08
C THR A 391 -11.43 -9.44 -4.66
N PHE A 392 -10.52 -9.29 -3.69
CA PHE A 392 -10.82 -9.36 -2.26
C PHE A 392 -11.58 -8.12 -1.72
N LYS A 393 -11.47 -6.94 -2.36
CA LYS A 393 -12.24 -5.73 -1.96
C LYS A 393 -13.76 -5.88 -2.10
N TYR A 394 -14.22 -6.88 -2.86
CA TYR A 394 -15.63 -7.23 -3.04
C TYR A 394 -16.07 -8.49 -2.27
N HIS A 395 -15.14 -9.27 -1.73
CA HIS A 395 -15.47 -10.43 -0.89
C HIS A 395 -15.86 -9.93 0.52
N HIS A 396 -16.94 -10.45 1.09
CA HIS A 396 -17.41 -10.00 2.40
C HIS A 396 -16.72 -10.75 3.53
N ALA A 397 -15.96 -10.03 4.36
CA ALA A 397 -15.43 -10.53 5.63
C ALA A 397 -15.87 -9.61 6.77
N ASP A 398 -16.35 -10.23 7.85
CA ASP A 398 -16.80 -9.54 9.06
C ASP A 398 -15.62 -9.45 10.04
N PHE A 399 -14.95 -8.29 10.11
CA PHE A 399 -14.03 -7.99 11.23
C PHE A 399 -14.84 -7.63 12.48
N ARG A 400 -15.64 -8.60 12.96
CA ARG A 400 -16.61 -8.40 14.05
C ARG A 400 -15.96 -8.60 15.41
N VAL A 401 -15.95 -7.50 16.11
CA VAL A 401 -15.34 -7.15 17.39
C VAL A 401 -15.91 -5.74 17.72
N PRO A 402 -15.90 -5.25 18.96
CA PRO A 402 -15.04 -5.62 20.09
C PRO A 402 -15.27 -7.03 20.62
N PHE A 403 -14.19 -7.58 21.19
CA PHE A 403 -14.37 -8.28 22.46
C PHE A 403 -14.55 -7.16 23.50
N GLU A 404 -15.74 -7.02 24.09
CA GLU A 404 -15.96 -6.14 25.24
C GLU A 404 -15.00 -6.56 26.38
N GLU A 405 -14.96 -7.86 26.66
CA GLU A 405 -13.97 -8.53 27.50
C GLU A 405 -12.59 -8.65 26.83
N LYS A 406 -11.57 -9.10 27.58
CA LYS A 406 -10.21 -9.29 27.05
C LYS A 406 -9.99 -10.73 26.59
N LEU A 407 -9.83 -11.01 25.28
CA LEU A 407 -9.53 -12.39 24.83
C LEU A 407 -8.05 -12.73 25.03
N ASN A 408 -7.75 -13.82 25.76
CA ASN A 408 -6.38 -14.26 25.98
C ASN A 408 -5.74 -14.77 24.67
N CYS A 409 -4.60 -14.19 24.28
CA CYS A 409 -3.94 -14.50 23.01
C CYS A 409 -3.46 -15.97 22.91
N SER A 410 -3.40 -16.73 24.02
CA SER A 410 -3.09 -18.16 23.94
C SER A 410 -4.23 -19.03 23.41
N VAL A 411 -5.50 -18.58 23.49
CA VAL A 411 -6.63 -19.24 22.81
C VAL A 411 -6.41 -19.18 21.30
N LEU A 412 -6.23 -17.97 20.76
CA LEU A 412 -5.96 -17.73 19.33
C LEU A 412 -4.71 -18.45 18.80
N ILE A 413 -3.62 -18.46 19.59
CA ILE A 413 -2.29 -18.92 19.15
C ILE A 413 -2.05 -20.43 19.39
N LYS A 414 -2.89 -21.11 20.20
CA LYS A 414 -2.72 -22.55 20.53
C LYS A 414 -3.99 -23.39 20.43
N GLY A 415 -5.18 -22.78 20.40
CA GLY A 415 -6.43 -23.49 20.23
C GLY A 415 -6.46 -24.24 18.89
N GLY A 416 -7.18 -25.35 18.85
CA GLY A 416 -7.65 -25.89 17.58
C GLY A 416 -8.72 -24.97 16.98
N THR A 417 -8.94 -25.04 15.67
CA THR A 417 -9.82 -24.10 14.95
C THR A 417 -11.21 -23.96 15.57
N GLY A 418 -11.79 -25.05 16.09
CA GLY A 418 -13.05 -25.02 16.87
C GLY A 418 -12.97 -24.04 18.04
N ALA A 419 -12.09 -24.29 19.01
CA ALA A 419 -11.92 -23.41 20.18
C ALA A 419 -11.54 -21.94 19.87
N VAL A 420 -11.09 -21.63 18.64
CA VAL A 420 -10.91 -20.25 18.17
C VAL A 420 -12.21 -19.68 17.58
N VAL A 421 -12.97 -20.48 16.82
CA VAL A 421 -14.32 -20.13 16.33
C VAL A 421 -15.27 -19.93 17.51
N ASP A 422 -15.29 -20.86 18.47
CA ASP A 422 -16.15 -20.82 19.66
C ASP A 422 -15.87 -19.54 20.47
N ALA A 423 -14.61 -19.28 20.83
CA ALA A 423 -14.22 -18.08 21.58
C ALA A 423 -14.41 -16.75 20.84
N VAL A 424 -14.48 -16.76 19.50
CA VAL A 424 -14.87 -15.58 18.68
C VAL A 424 -16.39 -15.46 18.63
N ALA A 425 -17.13 -16.56 18.60
CA ALA A 425 -18.59 -16.57 18.58
C ALA A 425 -19.19 -16.14 19.92
N ASP A 426 -18.68 -16.66 21.04
CA ASP A 426 -19.10 -16.30 22.40
C ASP A 426 -18.99 -14.78 22.62
N ALA A 427 -17.83 -14.21 22.30
CA ALA A 427 -17.57 -12.78 22.46
C ALA A 427 -18.40 -11.88 21.54
N VAL A 428 -18.78 -12.37 20.35
CA VAL A 428 -19.70 -11.66 19.46
C VAL A 428 -21.14 -11.77 19.96
N ALA A 429 -21.54 -12.89 20.59
CA ALA A 429 -22.88 -13.07 21.12
C ALA A 429 -23.24 -12.05 22.20
N ASP A 430 -22.32 -11.79 23.14
CA ASP A 430 -22.51 -10.76 24.19
C ASP A 430 -22.67 -9.36 23.56
N SER A 431 -21.81 -8.98 22.61
CA SER A 431 -21.90 -7.67 21.93
C SER A 431 -23.21 -7.43 21.17
N VAL A 432 -23.90 -8.51 20.74
CA VAL A 432 -25.17 -8.41 20.02
C VAL A 432 -26.33 -8.09 20.96
N THR A 433 -26.29 -8.45 22.25
CA THR A 433 -27.38 -8.10 23.17
C THR A 433 -27.45 -6.59 23.45
N ASP A 434 -26.30 -5.93 23.59
CA ASP A 434 -26.25 -4.48 23.81
C ASP A 434 -26.50 -3.68 22.52
N ALA A 435 -25.97 -4.13 21.37
CA ALA A 435 -26.26 -3.50 20.08
C ALA A 435 -27.76 -3.58 19.71
N VAL A 436 -28.47 -4.63 20.11
CA VAL A 436 -29.93 -4.71 20.00
C VAL A 436 -30.60 -3.76 20.99
N ALA A 437 -30.12 -3.66 22.24
CA ALA A 437 -30.65 -2.73 23.23
C ALA A 437 -30.56 -1.26 22.77
N ASP A 438 -29.42 -0.82 22.22
CA ASP A 438 -29.26 0.53 21.67
C ASP A 438 -30.19 0.77 20.46
N SER A 439 -30.36 -0.21 19.56
CA SER A 439 -31.30 -0.09 18.44
C SER A 439 -32.77 0.02 18.88
N VAL A 440 -33.12 -0.57 20.03
CA VAL A 440 -34.43 -0.43 20.67
C VAL A 440 -34.54 0.91 21.42
N ALA A 441 -33.44 1.42 22.00
CA ALA A 441 -33.41 2.74 22.62
C ALA A 441 -33.61 3.88 21.61
N ASP A 442 -32.90 3.86 20.47
CA ASP A 442 -33.05 4.86 19.39
C ASP A 442 -34.47 4.82 18.79
N SER A 443 -35.01 3.64 18.52
CA SER A 443 -36.37 3.52 17.96
C SER A 443 -37.48 3.87 18.95
N VAL A 444 -37.25 3.72 20.27
CA VAL A 444 -38.14 4.27 21.30
C VAL A 444 -37.99 5.79 21.41
N ALA A 445 -36.78 6.35 21.26
CA ALA A 445 -36.53 7.79 21.31
C ALA A 445 -37.23 8.53 20.16
N ASP A 446 -37.11 8.05 18.92
CA ASP A 446 -37.88 8.59 17.78
C ASP A 446 -39.40 8.51 18.04
N SER A 447 -39.90 7.40 18.60
CA SER A 447 -41.33 7.25 18.92
C SER A 447 -41.87 8.20 20.01
N MET A 448 -40.97 8.84 20.76
CA MET A 448 -41.29 9.84 21.79
C MET A 448 -41.02 11.29 21.34
N ALA A 449 -40.44 11.50 20.15
CA ALA A 449 -40.25 12.82 19.57
C ALA A 449 -41.49 13.30 18.76
N ASP A 450 -42.38 12.37 18.39
CA ASP A 450 -43.53 12.57 17.49
C ASP A 450 -44.90 12.56 18.23
N GLN A 451 -44.93 12.95 19.52
CA GLN A 451 -46.15 13.07 20.36
C GLN A 451 -46.28 14.43 21.07
#